data_AF-A0A517PG05-F1
#
_entry.id   AF-A0A517PG05-F1
#
_cell.length_a   1.000
_cell.length_b   1.000
_cell.length_c   1.000
_cell.angle_alpha   90.00
_cell.angle_beta   90.00
_cell.angle_gamma   90.00
#
_symmetry.space_group_name_H-M   'P 1'
#
loop_
_entity.id
_entity.type
_entity.pdbx_description
1 polymer ?
#
loop_
_entity_poly.entity_id
_entity_poly.type
_entity_poly.pdbx_seq_one_letter_code
_entity_poly.pdbx_strand_id
1 'polypeptide(L)'
;MNRNKLVINEFSNEKSAQQYAENWPANPESLQLYENGFQCGGCAFFAPWNADWGLCCHQKSVHFSETVFEHFTCSSYVNEGWGPHSFTEDVRFHCRCRG
;
A
#
# COMPACT_ATOMS: atom_id res chain seq x y z
N MET A 1 16.03 11.35 -20.32
CA MET A 1 17.25 10.88 -19.62
C MET A 1 16.78 10.16 -18.37
N ASN A 2 16.98 8.84 -18.27
CA ASN A 2 16.48 8.03 -17.15
C ASN A 2 17.16 8.47 -15.84
N ARG A 3 16.39 9.06 -14.92
CA ARG A 3 16.84 9.27 -13.53
C ARG A 3 16.52 7.98 -12.78
N ASN A 4 17.40 6.98 -12.86
CA ASN A 4 17.34 5.75 -12.05
C ASN A 4 17.46 6.09 -10.55
N LYS A 5 16.43 6.71 -9.96
CA LYS A 5 16.39 7.09 -8.54
C LYS A 5 15.33 6.25 -7.86
N LEU A 6 15.76 5.41 -6.93
CA LEU A 6 14.86 4.75 -5.99
C LEU A 6 14.45 5.77 -4.92
N VAL A 7 13.16 5.94 -4.74
CA VAL A 7 12.55 6.80 -3.73
C VAL A 7 12.05 5.87 -2.63
N ILE A 8 12.55 6.00 -1.41
CA ILE A 8 12.32 4.99 -0.34
C ILE A 8 11.73 5.57 0.94
N ASN A 9 11.62 6.90 1.03
CA ASN A 9 11.25 7.61 2.25
C ASN A 9 10.29 8.79 1.98
N GLU A 10 9.67 8.79 0.82
CA GLU A 10 8.63 9.73 0.39
C GLU A 10 7.80 9.07 -0.71
N PHE A 11 6.66 9.68 -1.06
CA PHE A 11 5.88 9.22 -2.21
C PHE A 11 6.72 9.33 -3.49
N SER A 12 6.78 8.26 -4.27
CA SER A 12 7.46 8.31 -5.57
C SER A 12 6.61 8.97 -6.67
N ASN A 13 5.33 9.21 -6.40
CA ASN A 13 4.39 9.85 -7.31
C ASN A 13 3.74 11.08 -6.62
N GLU A 14 3.92 12.26 -7.21
CA GLU A 14 3.36 13.52 -6.71
C GLU A 14 1.82 13.50 -6.62
N LYS A 15 1.15 12.79 -7.53
CA LYS A 15 -0.31 12.65 -7.49
C LYS A 15 -0.77 11.89 -6.25
N SER A 16 -0.06 10.81 -5.91
CA SER A 16 -0.34 10.01 -4.71
C SER A 16 -0.07 10.84 -3.44
N ALA A 17 0.99 11.65 -3.44
CA ALA A 17 1.27 12.60 -2.35
C ALA A 17 0.16 13.66 -2.17
N GLN A 18 -0.30 14.27 -3.27
CA GLN A 18 -1.39 15.26 -3.25
C GLN A 18 -2.70 14.63 -2.80
N GLN A 19 -3.03 13.44 -3.32
CA GLN A 19 -4.22 12.71 -2.92
C GLN A 19 -4.19 12.45 -1.41
N TYR A 20 -3.07 11.97 -0.87
CA TYR A 20 -2.89 11.76 0.56
C TYR A 20 -3.08 13.04 1.38
N ALA A 21 -2.53 14.16 0.93
CA ALA A 21 -2.53 15.42 1.67
C ALA A 21 -3.89 16.14 1.71
N GLU A 22 -4.70 16.03 0.65
CA GLU A 22 -5.88 16.89 0.48
C GLU A 22 -7.20 16.13 0.60
N ASN A 23 -7.29 14.97 -0.04
CA ASN A 23 -8.57 14.33 -0.37
C ASN A 23 -8.56 12.84 -0.04
N TRP A 24 -7.65 12.37 0.83
CA TRP A 24 -7.63 10.98 1.22
C TRP A 24 -8.16 10.79 2.64
N PRO A 25 -9.05 9.80 2.85
CA PRO A 25 -9.69 8.94 1.86
C PRO A 25 -11.04 9.51 1.38
N ALA A 26 -11.15 10.01 0.13
CA ALA A 26 -12.42 10.54 -0.42
C ALA A 26 -13.20 9.56 -1.31
N ASN A 27 -12.59 8.50 -1.86
CA ASN A 27 -13.34 7.48 -2.60
C ASN A 27 -14.07 6.56 -1.58
N PRO A 28 -15.37 6.27 -1.74
CA PRO A 28 -16.14 5.44 -0.80
C PRO A 28 -15.49 4.10 -0.44
N GLU A 29 -14.89 3.40 -1.41
CA GLU A 29 -14.24 2.11 -1.17
C GLU A 29 -12.98 2.28 -0.29
N SER A 30 -12.18 3.31 -0.58
CA SER A 30 -10.97 3.60 0.23
C SER A 30 -11.31 4.16 1.60
N LEU A 31 -12.40 4.93 1.71
CA LEU A 31 -12.90 5.44 2.98
C LEU A 31 -13.33 4.31 3.90
N GLN A 32 -14.14 3.37 3.40
CA GLN A 32 -14.58 2.22 4.18
C GLN A 32 -13.40 1.36 4.64
N LEU A 33 -12.39 1.15 3.78
CA LEU A 33 -11.18 0.42 4.15
C LEU A 33 -10.41 1.15 5.26
N TYR A 34 -10.22 2.45 5.13
CA TYR A 34 -9.59 3.28 6.14
C TYR A 34 -10.33 3.25 7.49
N GLU A 35 -11.65 3.41 7.48
CA GLU A 35 -12.48 3.34 8.68
C GLU A 35 -12.40 1.97 9.39
N ASN A 36 -12.20 0.90 8.61
CA ASN A 36 -11.96 -0.44 9.14
C ASN A 36 -10.50 -0.68 9.61
N GLY A 37 -9.64 0.34 9.53
CA GLY A 37 -8.23 0.24 9.92
C GLY A 37 -7.33 -0.45 8.89
N PHE A 38 -7.81 -0.66 7.66
CA PHE A 38 -7.02 -1.29 6.61
C PHE A 38 -6.09 -0.30 5.94
N GLN A 39 -4.80 -0.53 6.14
CA GLN A 39 -3.71 0.35 5.75
C GLN A 39 -2.69 -0.40 4.89
N CYS A 40 -1.97 0.30 4.02
CA CYS A 40 -0.95 -0.26 3.14
C CYS A 40 0.03 -1.17 3.90
N GLY A 41 0.49 -0.78 5.09
CA GLY A 41 1.39 -1.59 5.92
C GLY A 41 0.83 -2.98 6.31
N GLY A 42 -0.49 -3.16 6.30
CA GLY A 42 -1.16 -4.44 6.51
C GLY A 42 -1.62 -5.14 5.22
N CYS A 43 -1.23 -4.64 4.05
CA CYS A 43 -1.63 -5.19 2.75
C CYS A 43 -0.67 -6.30 2.31
N ALA A 44 -1.19 -7.39 1.73
CA ALA A 44 -0.40 -8.51 1.22
C ALA A 44 0.66 -8.12 0.18
N PHE A 45 0.48 -6.96 -0.46
CA PHE A 45 1.34 -6.48 -1.53
C PHE A 45 2.19 -5.27 -1.15
N PHE A 46 2.30 -4.97 0.14
CA PHE A 46 3.20 -3.94 0.63
C PHE A 46 4.58 -4.54 0.92
N ALA A 47 5.59 -4.08 0.18
CA ALA A 47 6.97 -4.47 0.40
C ALA A 47 7.70 -3.34 1.15
N PRO A 48 7.96 -3.48 2.46
CA PRO A 48 8.51 -2.40 3.27
C PRO A 48 9.93 -2.03 2.83
N TRP A 49 10.18 -0.73 2.73
CA TRP A 49 11.53 -0.15 2.64
C TRP A 49 12.09 0.17 4.03
N ASN A 50 11.22 0.68 4.91
CA ASN A 50 11.51 1.06 6.28
C ASN A 50 10.20 1.05 7.09
N ALA A 51 10.20 1.69 8.26
CA ALA A 51 9.06 1.71 9.18
C ALA A 51 7.84 2.47 8.64
N ASP A 52 8.02 3.42 7.72
CA ASP A 52 6.94 4.32 7.28
C ASP A 52 6.56 4.09 5.81
N TRP A 53 7.47 3.52 5.01
CA TRP A 53 7.37 3.50 3.56
C TRP A 53 7.61 2.11 2.98
N GLY A 54 6.93 1.82 1.88
CA GLY A 54 7.10 0.58 1.14
C GLY A 54 6.64 0.70 -0.31
N LEU A 55 7.02 -0.29 -1.11
CA LEU A 55 6.62 -0.43 -2.51
C LEU A 55 5.28 -1.16 -2.60
N CYS A 56 4.36 -0.64 -3.41
CA CYS A 56 3.18 -1.39 -3.81
C CYS A 56 3.51 -2.38 -4.94
N CYS A 57 3.39 -3.67 -4.65
CA CYS A 57 3.65 -4.75 -5.61
C CYS A 57 2.38 -5.29 -6.29
N HIS A 58 1.21 -4.72 -6.00
CA HIS A 58 -0.07 -5.21 -6.53
C HIS A 58 -0.28 -4.70 -7.96
N GLN A 59 -0.17 -5.56 -8.98
CA GLN A 59 -0.27 -5.16 -10.39
C GLN A 59 -1.59 -4.45 -10.77
N LYS A 60 -2.70 -4.82 -10.11
CA LYS A 60 -4.01 -4.16 -10.32
C LYS A 60 -4.22 -2.88 -9.50
N SER A 61 -3.31 -2.54 -8.58
CA SER A 61 -3.42 -1.31 -7.82
C SER A 61 -3.05 -0.11 -8.68
N VAL A 62 -3.75 1.01 -8.46
CA VAL A 62 -3.40 2.30 -9.05
C VAL A 62 -2.01 2.80 -8.62
N HIS A 63 -1.45 2.22 -7.55
CA HIS A 63 -0.13 2.55 -7.02
C HIS A 63 0.94 1.50 -7.39
N PHE A 64 0.66 0.58 -8.31
CA PHE A 64 1.64 -0.45 -8.68
C PHE A 64 2.99 0.17 -9.03
N SER A 65 4.07 -0.34 -8.42
CA SER A 65 5.45 0.15 -8.53
C SER A 65 5.74 1.54 -7.94
N GLU A 66 4.82 2.09 -7.15
CA GLU A 66 5.03 3.33 -6.40
C GLU A 66 5.47 3.05 -4.95
N THR A 67 6.31 3.94 -4.42
CA THR A 67 6.55 4.04 -2.99
C THR A 67 5.40 4.79 -2.34
N VAL A 68 4.78 4.15 -1.35
CA VAL A 68 3.59 4.62 -0.62
C VAL A 68 3.84 4.60 0.89
N PHE A 69 3.10 5.45 1.59
CA PHE A 69 3.12 5.53 3.05
C PHE A 69 2.32 4.38 3.69
N GLU A 70 2.79 3.81 4.79
CA GLU A 70 2.18 2.62 5.38
C GLU A 70 0.74 2.84 5.85
N HIS A 71 0.40 4.03 6.35
CA HIS A 71 -0.95 4.34 6.81
C HIS A 71 -1.91 4.75 5.68
N PHE A 72 -1.45 4.74 4.43
CA PHE A 72 -2.31 4.98 3.27
C PHE A 72 -3.23 3.77 2.97
N THR A 73 -4.15 3.89 2.02
CA THR A 73 -4.96 2.74 1.55
C THR A 73 -5.53 2.99 0.17
N CYS A 74 -5.91 1.93 -0.53
CA CYS A 74 -6.55 2.00 -1.85
C CYS A 74 -7.57 0.87 -2.03
N SER A 75 -8.42 0.97 -3.05
CA SER A 75 -9.46 -0.04 -3.33
C SER A 75 -8.94 -1.44 -3.68
N SER A 76 -7.66 -1.58 -4.01
CA SER A 76 -7.01 -2.88 -4.29
C SER A 76 -6.35 -3.51 -3.04
N TYR A 77 -6.76 -3.09 -1.84
CA TYR A 77 -6.24 -3.65 -0.60
C TYR A 77 -6.56 -5.15 -0.48
N VAL A 78 -5.55 -5.93 -0.09
CA VAL A 78 -5.69 -7.36 0.21
C VAL A 78 -5.27 -7.57 1.66
N ASN A 79 -6.22 -7.94 2.50
CA ASN A 79 -5.99 -8.11 3.93
C ASN A 79 -5.13 -9.35 4.20
N GLU A 80 -3.94 -9.13 4.73
CA GLU A 80 -3.09 -10.20 5.28
C GLU A 80 -2.65 -9.91 6.73
N GLY A 81 -2.99 -8.73 7.24
CA GLY A 81 -2.56 -8.25 8.55
C GLY A 81 -1.13 -7.72 8.55
N TRP A 82 -0.64 -7.37 9.73
CA TRP A 82 0.72 -6.89 9.94
C TRP A 82 1.68 -8.07 10.12
N GLY A 83 2.79 -8.10 9.36
CA GLY A 83 3.77 -9.19 9.45
C GLY A 83 4.39 -9.54 8.10
N PRO A 84 5.02 -10.71 7.96
CA PRO A 84 5.56 -11.14 6.67
C PRO A 84 4.44 -11.25 5.63
N HIS A 85 4.62 -10.59 4.50
CA HIS A 85 3.61 -10.53 3.44
C HIS A 85 3.84 -11.60 2.38
N SER A 86 2.75 -12.07 1.77
CA SER A 86 2.77 -12.91 0.59
C SER A 86 2.17 -12.14 -0.59
N PHE A 87 2.90 -12.07 -1.71
CA PHE A 87 2.45 -11.38 -2.93
C PHE A 87 1.38 -12.19 -3.69
N THR A 88 0.29 -12.58 -3.03
CA THR A 88 -0.79 -13.39 -3.61
C THR A 88 -2.17 -12.85 -3.25
N GLU A 89 -3.11 -13.01 -4.18
CA GLU A 89 -4.54 -12.73 -3.95
C GLU A 89 -5.27 -13.98 -3.38
N ASP A 90 -4.63 -15.17 -3.40
CA ASP A 90 -5.24 -16.40 -2.89
C ASP A 90 -5.04 -16.55 -1.38
N VAL A 91 -6.15 -16.38 -0.65
CA VAL A 91 -6.23 -16.46 0.82
C VAL A 91 -5.70 -17.77 1.42
N ARG A 92 -5.63 -18.85 0.65
CA ARG A 92 -5.09 -20.13 1.13
C ARG A 92 -3.57 -20.09 1.30
N PHE A 93 -2.92 -19.19 0.58
CA PHE A 93 -1.48 -18.99 0.53
C PHE A 93 -1.01 -17.73 1.25
N HIS A 94 -1.93 -16.96 1.85
CA HIS A 94 -1.58 -15.88 2.77
C HIS A 94 -0.79 -16.39 3.98
N CYS A 95 0.16 -15.58 4.45
CA CYS A 95 0.91 -15.78 5.69
C CYS A 95 -0.10 -16.04 6.80
N ARG A 96 -0.03 -17.21 7.42
CA ARG A 96 -0.91 -17.59 8.54
C ARG A 96 -0.44 -16.99 9.86
N CYS A 97 0.28 -15.90 9.77
CA CYS A 97 1.14 -15.37 10.81
C CYS A 97 0.35 -14.68 11.92
N ARG A 98 -0.99 -14.82 11.88
CA ARG A 98 -1.99 -14.25 12.78
C ARG A 98 -1.75 -12.74 12.90
N GLY A 99 -2.54 -11.95 12.20
CA GLY A 99 -2.85 -10.63 12.75
C GLY A 99 -3.21 -10.78 14.23
#